data_AF-A0AAE3KJA4-F1
#
_entry.id   AF-A0AAE3KJA4-F1
#
_cell.length_a   1.000
_cell.length_b   1.000
_cell.length_c   1.000
_cell.angle_alpha   90.00
_cell.angle_beta   90.00
_cell.angle_gamma   90.00
#
_symmetry.space_group_name_H-M   'P 1'
#
loop_
_entity.id
_entity.type
_entity.pdbx_description
1 polymer ?
#
loop_
_entity_poly.entity_id
_entity_poly.type
_entity_poly.pdbx_seq_one_letter_code
_entity_poly.pdbx_strand_id
1 'polypeptide(L)'
;MGKRNHGGVRRAGVARMRRAVCVALTALTALAAVLLGGAPPAVADGLRQGDDYDVWCENVEVCHRRINGYIAESKGNATYFSFEQGFIGDFDIILRINLNGRQPRWQVTVILDRGPALQFNEIWVNCGQAVDFLPDATCGPNFMGAPRLDRVGARWTSQLVFGERLPMEGEYYGVVAGTVFPAGQPMAMIPRLESMHFTCPASPAGCAFPLPRSYQDTGSLANPRN
;
A
#
# COMPACT_ATOMS: atom_id res chain seq x y z
N MET A 1 -4.66 -62.82 31.78
CA MET A 1 -5.65 -63.28 30.77
C MET A 1 -6.18 -62.07 30.00
N GLY A 2 -6.61 -62.12 28.74
CA GLY A 2 -6.46 -63.16 27.71
C GLY A 2 -7.32 -62.91 26.45
N LYS A 3 -6.81 -63.29 25.26
CA LYS A 3 -7.49 -63.57 23.96
C LYS A 3 -8.39 -62.45 23.33
N ARG A 4 -8.11 -62.00 22.08
CA ARG A 4 -8.69 -62.45 20.77
C ARG A 4 -10.22 -62.33 20.66
N ASN A 5 -10.92 -62.10 19.53
CA ASN A 5 -10.67 -61.72 18.12
C ASN A 5 -12.07 -61.26 17.56
N HIS A 6 -12.30 -60.68 16.39
CA HIS A 6 -11.55 -60.39 15.14
C HIS A 6 -11.90 -58.92 14.70
N GLY A 7 -11.75 -58.37 13.48
CA GLY A 7 -11.45 -58.87 12.13
C GLY A 7 -11.40 -57.70 11.10
N GLY A 8 -11.77 -57.93 9.84
CA GLY A 8 -11.93 -56.85 8.83
C GLY A 8 -12.45 -57.34 7.47
N VAL A 9 -12.88 -56.42 6.59
CA VAL A 9 -13.31 -56.72 5.21
C VAL A 9 -12.62 -55.79 4.21
N ARG A 10 -11.85 -56.37 3.28
CA ARG A 10 -11.40 -55.69 2.06
C ARG A 10 -12.49 -55.79 0.99
N ARG A 11 -12.66 -54.75 0.17
CA ARG A 11 -13.10 -54.91 -1.22
C ARG A 11 -12.25 -54.04 -2.13
N ALA A 12 -11.76 -54.65 -3.21
CA ALA A 12 -11.01 -54.00 -4.27
C ALA A 12 -11.42 -54.62 -5.61
N GLY A 13 -11.47 -53.80 -6.65
CA GLY A 13 -11.70 -54.22 -8.04
C GLY A 13 -13.15 -54.22 -8.52
N VAL A 14 -13.39 -54.27 -9.83
CA VAL A 14 -12.43 -54.19 -10.96
C VAL A 14 -13.18 -53.83 -12.27
N ALA A 15 -12.54 -53.07 -13.17
CA ALA A 15 -12.90 -52.93 -14.60
C ALA A 15 -14.25 -52.23 -14.93
N ARG A 16 -14.50 -51.71 -16.16
CA ARG A 16 -13.64 -51.50 -17.35
C ARG A 16 -14.13 -50.31 -18.21
N MET A 17 -13.19 -49.75 -18.98
CA MET A 17 -13.33 -49.04 -20.27
C MET A 17 -14.73 -48.92 -20.92
N ARG A 18 -15.02 -47.74 -21.51
CA ARG A 18 -15.22 -47.63 -22.98
C ARG A 18 -15.15 -46.20 -23.53
N ARG A 19 -14.29 -46.05 -24.56
CA ARG A 19 -14.33 -45.13 -25.73
C ARG A 19 -14.48 -43.62 -25.50
N ALA A 20 -13.48 -42.88 -25.98
CA ALA A 20 -13.65 -41.51 -26.46
C ALA A 20 -14.45 -41.48 -27.77
N VAL A 21 -15.31 -40.46 -27.94
CA VAL A 21 -16.00 -40.07 -29.18
C VAL A 21 -16.22 -38.55 -29.16
N CYS A 22 -16.17 -37.89 -30.32
CA CYS A 22 -16.52 -36.48 -30.59
C CYS A 22 -15.81 -35.38 -29.77
N VAL A 23 -14.69 -34.93 -30.34
CA VAL A 23 -14.40 -33.48 -30.46
C VAL A 23 -15.50 -32.81 -31.32
N ALA A 24 -15.64 -31.47 -31.19
CA ALA A 24 -16.43 -30.57 -32.04
C ALA A 24 -17.96 -30.54 -31.85
N LEU A 25 -18.40 -29.73 -30.87
CA LEU A 25 -19.51 -28.74 -30.88
C LEU A 25 -19.44 -28.07 -29.49
N THR A 26 -19.25 -26.77 -29.31
CA THR A 26 -19.99 -25.64 -29.89
C THR A 26 -19.09 -24.43 -30.20
N ALA A 27 -18.97 -24.08 -31.48
CA ALA A 27 -18.30 -22.85 -31.94
C ALA A 27 -19.16 -22.14 -32.99
N LEU A 28 -20.40 -21.75 -32.62
CA LEU A 28 -21.41 -21.31 -33.60
C LEU A 28 -22.50 -20.35 -33.07
N THR A 29 -22.12 -19.36 -32.24
CA THR A 29 -22.98 -18.19 -31.90
C THR A 29 -22.13 -16.91 -31.75
N ALA A 30 -21.48 -16.47 -32.84
CA ALA A 30 -20.62 -15.28 -32.84
C ALA A 30 -20.66 -14.49 -34.17
N LEU A 31 -21.84 -14.40 -34.81
CA LEU A 31 -22.00 -13.75 -36.12
C LEU A 31 -23.41 -13.16 -36.31
N ALA A 32 -23.85 -12.34 -35.35
CA ALA A 32 -25.16 -11.68 -35.36
C ALA A 32 -25.16 -10.31 -34.63
N ALA A 33 -24.05 -9.56 -34.67
CA ALA A 33 -23.89 -8.29 -33.93
C ALA A 33 -23.05 -7.23 -34.68
N VAL A 34 -23.13 -7.18 -36.02
CA VAL A 34 -22.53 -6.11 -36.84
C VAL A 34 -23.61 -5.56 -37.77
N LEU A 35 -24.38 -4.57 -37.29
CA LEU A 35 -25.17 -3.59 -38.08
C LEU A 35 -26.00 -2.63 -37.20
N LEU A 36 -26.09 -2.85 -35.88
CA LEU A 36 -26.62 -1.89 -34.92
C LEU A 36 -25.49 -1.41 -34.01
N GLY A 37 -25.36 -0.10 -33.83
CA GLY A 37 -24.22 0.58 -33.19
C GLY A 37 -24.13 0.46 -31.67
N GLY A 38 -24.42 -0.70 -31.10
CA GLY A 38 -24.08 -1.00 -29.71
C GLY A 38 -22.58 -1.26 -29.58
N ALA A 39 -21.88 -0.49 -28.75
CA ALA A 39 -20.55 -0.88 -28.30
C ALA A 39 -20.64 -2.27 -27.61
N PRO A 40 -19.60 -3.13 -27.73
CA PRO A 40 -19.57 -4.36 -26.94
C PRO A 40 -19.70 -3.99 -25.45
N PRO A 41 -20.43 -4.77 -24.64
CA PRO A 41 -20.43 -4.56 -23.20
C PRO A 41 -18.98 -4.66 -22.72
N ALA A 42 -18.50 -3.61 -22.07
CA ALA A 42 -17.15 -3.59 -21.54
C ALA A 42 -17.02 -4.76 -20.55
N VAL A 43 -16.24 -5.78 -20.94
CA VAL A 43 -15.93 -6.89 -20.06
C VAL A 43 -15.14 -6.29 -18.90
N ALA A 44 -15.76 -6.29 -17.71
CA ALA A 44 -15.10 -5.80 -16.52
C ALA A 44 -14.05 -6.82 -16.10
N ASP A 45 -12.81 -6.65 -16.60
CA ASP A 45 -11.62 -7.44 -16.23
C ASP A 45 -11.15 -7.10 -14.80
N GLY A 46 -12.10 -7.09 -13.85
CA GLY A 46 -11.90 -6.83 -12.42
C GLY A 46 -11.24 -7.99 -11.66
N LEU A 47 -10.34 -8.73 -12.30
CA LEU A 47 -9.58 -9.82 -11.71
C LEU A 47 -8.09 -9.73 -12.04
N ARG A 48 -7.43 -8.82 -11.31
CA ARG A 48 -5.98 -8.83 -11.01
C ARG A 48 -5.03 -8.88 -12.23
N GLN A 49 -5.03 -7.80 -13.00
CA GLN A 49 -3.78 -7.03 -12.97
C GLN A 49 -3.72 -6.40 -11.57
N GLY A 50 -2.70 -6.75 -10.76
CA GLY A 50 -2.64 -6.33 -9.36
C GLY A 50 -2.69 -4.82 -9.24
N ASP A 51 -3.47 -4.30 -8.28
CA ASP A 51 -3.39 -2.89 -7.92
C ASP A 51 -1.97 -2.62 -7.41
N ASP A 52 -1.36 -1.54 -7.88
CA ASP A 52 0.06 -1.27 -7.68
C ASP A 52 0.43 -1.06 -6.20
N TYR A 53 -0.51 -0.64 -5.34
CA TYR A 53 -0.29 -0.64 -3.89
C TYR A 53 -0.38 -2.05 -3.27
N ASP A 54 -1.19 -2.97 -3.82
CA ASP A 54 -1.40 -4.34 -3.31
C ASP A 54 -0.30 -5.33 -3.77
N VAL A 55 0.74 -4.84 -4.46
CA VAL A 55 1.89 -5.65 -4.96
C VAL A 55 3.25 -4.99 -4.72
N TRP A 56 3.28 -3.70 -4.37
CA TRP A 56 4.51 -2.99 -4.02
C TRP A 56 4.69 -3.00 -2.49
N CYS A 57 5.86 -3.44 -2.05
CA CYS A 57 6.32 -3.46 -0.64
C CYS A 57 5.93 -4.68 0.22
N GLU A 58 5.22 -5.69 -0.30
CA GLU A 58 4.70 -6.86 0.45
C GLU A 58 5.70 -7.67 1.34
N ASN A 59 7.01 -7.43 1.24
CA ASN A 59 8.06 -8.27 1.85
C ASN A 59 9.01 -7.52 2.82
N VAL A 60 8.75 -6.25 3.14
CA VAL A 60 9.52 -5.47 4.13
C VAL A 60 8.58 -4.59 4.96
N GLU A 61 9.06 -3.99 6.06
CA GLU A 61 8.20 -3.20 6.96
C GLU A 61 7.78 -1.85 6.35
N VAL A 62 8.72 -1.13 5.70
CA VAL A 62 8.51 0.16 5.03
C VAL A 62 9.28 0.21 3.71
N CYS A 63 8.67 0.78 2.68
CA CYS A 63 9.32 1.15 1.42
C CYS A 63 9.09 2.62 1.10
N HIS A 64 10.03 3.21 0.38
CA HIS A 64 9.89 4.52 -0.23
C HIS A 64 10.06 4.41 -1.75
N ARG A 65 9.26 5.15 -2.54
CA ARG A 65 9.47 5.30 -3.98
C ARG A 65 9.33 6.75 -4.41
N ARG A 66 10.24 7.18 -5.28
CA ARG A 66 10.24 8.52 -5.88
C ARG A 66 9.58 8.45 -7.25
N ILE A 67 8.39 9.02 -7.38
CA ILE A 67 7.66 9.09 -8.66
C ILE A 67 8.31 10.14 -9.58
N ASN A 68 8.67 11.30 -9.03
CA ASN A 68 9.47 12.32 -9.71
C ASN A 68 10.17 13.24 -8.68
N GLY A 69 10.78 14.34 -9.12
CA GLY A 69 11.47 15.28 -8.22
C GLY A 69 10.59 15.96 -7.16
N TYR A 70 9.26 15.95 -7.31
CA TYR A 70 8.31 16.64 -6.44
C TYR A 70 7.25 15.72 -5.84
N ILE A 71 7.23 14.44 -6.24
CA ILE A 71 6.28 13.44 -5.77
C ILE A 71 7.02 12.17 -5.35
N ALA A 72 6.79 11.76 -4.10
CA ALA A 72 7.22 10.47 -3.57
C ALA A 72 6.11 9.85 -2.73
N GLU A 73 6.21 8.54 -2.53
CA GLU A 73 5.31 7.73 -1.73
C GLU A 73 6.12 6.90 -0.75
N SER A 74 5.50 6.57 0.37
CA SER A 74 6.04 5.64 1.36
C SER A 74 4.92 4.73 1.82
N LYS A 75 5.09 3.41 1.63
CA LYS A 75 4.15 2.38 2.11
C LYS A 75 4.76 1.70 3.33
N GLY A 76 3.96 1.49 4.37
CA GLY A 76 4.28 0.66 5.52
C GLY A 76 3.21 -0.40 5.73
N ASN A 77 3.63 -1.61 6.11
CA ASN A 77 2.75 -2.78 6.23
C ASN A 77 2.38 -2.96 7.71
N ALA A 78 1.30 -2.31 8.16
CA ALA A 78 0.98 -2.20 9.58
C ALA A 78 0.28 -3.46 10.11
N THR A 79 0.93 -4.18 11.04
CA THR A 79 0.36 -5.35 11.71
C THR A 79 -0.14 -5.01 13.12
N TYR A 80 -1.27 -5.58 13.54
CA TYR A 80 -1.84 -5.38 14.88
C TYR A 80 -2.15 -6.70 15.60
N PHE A 81 -1.96 -6.68 16.93
CA PHE A 81 -1.91 -7.85 17.80
C PHE A 81 -2.68 -7.60 19.10
N SER A 82 -3.09 -8.67 19.80
CA SER A 82 -3.47 -8.62 21.22
C SER A 82 -2.69 -9.66 22.03
N PHE A 83 -2.50 -9.39 23.32
CA PHE A 83 -1.78 -10.29 24.23
C PHE A 83 -2.45 -11.66 24.42
N GLU A 84 -3.76 -11.76 24.18
CA GLU A 84 -4.53 -12.99 24.37
C GLU A 84 -4.65 -13.83 23.09
N GLN A 85 -4.69 -13.19 21.91
CA GLN A 85 -4.99 -13.86 20.63
C GLN A 85 -3.78 -13.88 19.67
N GLY A 86 -2.73 -13.11 19.97
CA GLY A 86 -1.56 -12.97 19.09
C GLY A 86 -1.88 -12.06 17.90
N PHE A 87 -1.54 -12.50 16.69
CA PHE A 87 -1.82 -11.78 15.44
C PHE A 87 -3.33 -11.69 15.19
N ILE A 88 -3.83 -10.48 14.93
CA ILE A 88 -5.25 -10.25 14.59
C ILE A 88 -5.41 -9.97 13.09
N GLY A 89 -4.51 -9.16 12.53
CA GLY A 89 -4.60 -8.70 11.15
C GLY A 89 -3.53 -7.67 10.78
N ASP A 90 -3.63 -7.19 9.55
CA ASP A 90 -2.76 -6.17 8.96
C ASP A 90 -3.50 -5.29 7.95
N PHE A 91 -2.93 -4.10 7.75
CA PHE A 91 -3.39 -3.09 6.81
C PHE A 91 -2.20 -2.34 6.21
N ASP A 92 -2.21 -2.13 4.90
CA ASP A 92 -1.32 -1.16 4.26
C ASP A 92 -1.64 0.26 4.72
N ILE A 93 -0.60 1.06 4.89
CA ILE A 93 -0.70 2.52 4.96
C ILE A 93 0.30 3.18 4.02
N ILE A 94 -0.19 4.04 3.13
CA ILE A 94 0.61 4.72 2.10
C ILE A 94 0.51 6.24 2.30
N LEU A 95 1.63 6.88 2.60
CA LEU A 95 1.78 8.33 2.63
C LEU A 95 2.34 8.82 1.28
N ARG A 96 1.52 9.55 0.52
CA ARG A 96 1.93 10.28 -0.70
C ARG A 96 2.20 11.75 -0.36
N ILE A 97 3.33 12.25 -0.84
CA ILE A 97 3.72 13.66 -0.75
C ILE A 97 3.76 14.26 -2.15
N ASN A 98 3.22 15.46 -2.31
CA ASN A 98 3.23 16.20 -3.57
C ASN A 98 3.64 17.67 -3.31
N LEU A 99 4.93 17.95 -3.43
CA LEU A 99 5.56 19.24 -3.11
C LEU A 99 5.07 20.35 -4.05
N ASN A 100 4.64 21.47 -3.48
CA ASN A 100 4.16 22.66 -4.18
C ASN A 100 5.04 23.87 -3.82
N GLY A 101 6.20 24.00 -4.47
CA GLY A 101 7.22 24.96 -4.03
C GLY A 101 7.73 24.59 -2.64
N ARG A 102 7.52 25.46 -1.64
CA ARG A 102 7.83 25.20 -0.23
C ARG A 102 6.64 24.72 0.61
N GLN A 103 5.52 24.34 -0.02
CA GLN A 103 4.35 23.83 0.67
C GLN A 103 4.18 22.34 0.34
N PRO A 104 4.42 21.41 1.28
CA PRO A 104 4.11 20.01 1.08
C PRO A 104 2.59 19.82 1.01
N ARG A 105 2.16 18.83 0.24
CA ARG A 105 0.75 18.39 0.19
C ARG A 105 0.72 16.90 0.48
N TRP A 106 -0.08 16.52 1.45
CA TRP A 106 -0.12 15.18 2.02
C TRP A 106 -1.39 14.46 1.58
N GLN A 107 -1.27 13.16 1.32
CA GLN A 107 -2.40 12.28 1.13
C GLN A 107 -2.08 10.92 1.74
N VAL A 108 -2.99 10.36 2.54
CA VAL A 108 -2.84 9.02 3.10
C VAL A 108 -3.86 8.09 2.47
N THR A 109 -3.42 6.90 2.06
CA THR A 109 -4.29 5.76 1.73
C THR A 109 -4.10 4.69 2.79
N VAL A 110 -5.19 4.04 3.21
CA VAL A 110 -5.15 2.79 4.00
C VAL A 110 -5.97 1.71 3.31
N ILE A 111 -5.51 0.47 3.39
CA ILE A 111 -6.11 -0.72 2.76
C ILE A 111 -6.20 -1.80 3.84
N LEU A 112 -7.33 -2.46 4.03
CA LEU A 112 -7.47 -3.55 4.99
C LEU A 112 -7.17 -4.88 4.31
N ASP A 113 -6.06 -5.52 4.67
CA ASP A 113 -5.56 -6.72 3.98
C ASP A 113 -5.97 -8.00 4.71
N ARG A 114 -5.87 -8.03 6.04
CA ARG A 114 -6.36 -9.16 6.87
C ARG A 114 -6.94 -8.68 8.20
N GLY A 115 -7.92 -9.42 8.70
CA GLY A 115 -8.51 -9.22 10.03
C GLY A 115 -9.94 -8.66 9.99
N PRO A 116 -10.47 -8.23 11.16
CA PRO A 116 -11.80 -7.62 11.27
C PRO A 116 -11.81 -6.19 10.71
N ALA A 117 -13.02 -5.63 10.53
CA ALA A 117 -13.21 -4.23 10.14
C ALA A 117 -12.46 -3.26 11.07
N LEU A 118 -11.87 -2.21 10.50
CA LEU A 118 -11.08 -1.20 11.23
C LEU A 118 -11.84 0.13 11.31
N GLN A 119 -11.92 0.71 12.51
CA GLN A 119 -12.30 2.11 12.72
C GLN A 119 -11.08 2.90 13.19
N PHE A 120 -10.63 3.88 12.44
CA PHE A 120 -9.57 4.80 12.86
C PHE A 120 -10.18 5.93 13.69
N ASN A 121 -9.54 6.32 14.80
CA ASN A 121 -9.97 7.50 15.56
C ASN A 121 -9.70 8.78 14.77
N GLU A 122 -8.47 8.85 14.27
CA GLU A 122 -7.85 9.95 13.57
C GLU A 122 -6.57 9.45 12.92
N ILE A 123 -6.24 10.00 11.75
CA ILE A 123 -4.97 9.83 11.07
C ILE A 123 -4.39 11.23 10.89
N TRP A 124 -3.17 11.43 11.37
CA TRP A 124 -2.40 12.67 11.24
C TRP A 124 -1.11 12.41 10.47
N VAL A 125 -0.66 13.42 9.70
CA VAL A 125 0.72 13.49 9.22
C VAL A 125 1.42 14.62 9.98
N ASN A 126 2.35 14.26 10.84
CA ASN A 126 3.17 15.19 11.60
C ASN A 126 4.39 15.58 10.75
N CYS A 127 4.49 16.85 10.37
CA CYS A 127 5.61 17.39 9.62
C CYS A 127 6.79 17.63 10.55
N GLY A 128 7.96 17.08 10.20
CA GLY A 128 9.24 17.29 10.87
C GLY A 128 10.29 17.88 9.93
N GLN A 129 11.19 18.68 10.49
CA GLN A 129 12.45 19.10 9.90
C GLN A 129 13.56 18.31 10.58
N ALA A 130 14.37 17.59 9.81
CA ALA A 130 15.56 16.92 10.33
C ALA A 130 16.58 17.97 10.79
N VAL A 131 17.03 17.90 12.05
CA VAL A 131 18.03 18.82 12.60
C VAL A 131 19.18 18.07 13.26
N ASP A 132 20.37 18.17 12.66
CA ASP A 132 21.58 17.52 13.18
C ASP A 132 21.84 17.88 14.65
N PHE A 133 22.06 16.83 15.47
CA PHE A 133 22.40 16.92 16.90
C PHE A 133 21.36 17.58 17.83
N LEU A 134 20.13 17.84 17.37
CA LEU A 134 19.03 18.38 18.16
C LEU A 134 17.74 17.55 17.97
N PRO A 135 16.71 17.74 18.81
CA PRO A 135 15.38 17.24 18.50
C PRO A 135 14.83 17.93 17.24
N ASP A 136 14.24 17.14 16.34
CA ASP A 136 13.68 17.63 15.08
C ASP A 136 12.61 18.72 15.30
N ALA A 137 12.71 19.81 14.53
CA ALA A 137 11.77 20.92 14.63
C ALA A 137 10.48 20.57 13.89
N THR A 138 9.30 20.78 14.50
CA THR A 138 8.03 20.48 13.82
C THR A 138 7.61 21.59 12.85
N CYS A 139 7.13 21.18 11.68
CA CYS A 139 6.43 22.02 10.70
C CYS A 139 4.91 21.80 10.70
N GLY A 140 4.36 21.26 11.79
CA GLY A 140 2.93 21.21 12.09
C GLY A 140 2.24 19.86 11.83
N PRO A 141 1.16 19.54 12.59
CA PRO A 141 0.33 18.36 12.38
C PRO A 141 -0.73 18.60 11.29
N ASN A 142 -1.00 17.59 10.48
CA ASN A 142 -1.95 17.65 9.35
C ASN A 142 -3.03 16.58 9.53
N PHE A 143 -4.29 16.96 9.76
CA PHE A 143 -5.38 16.00 9.93
C PHE A 143 -5.81 15.41 8.59
N MET A 144 -5.77 14.09 8.45
CA MET A 144 -6.08 13.39 7.20
C MET A 144 -7.51 12.84 7.17
N GLY A 145 -8.06 12.45 8.33
CA GLY A 145 -9.41 11.91 8.47
C GLY A 145 -9.55 10.85 9.57
N ALA A 146 -10.76 10.32 9.73
CA ALA A 146 -11.11 9.25 10.68
C ALA A 146 -11.84 8.09 9.95
N PRO A 147 -11.16 7.37 9.04
CA PRO A 147 -11.80 6.39 8.16
C PRO A 147 -12.29 5.13 8.87
N ARG A 148 -13.18 4.42 8.18
CA ARG A 148 -13.62 3.06 8.52
C ARG A 148 -13.44 2.14 7.31
N LEU A 149 -12.87 0.96 7.55
CA LEU A 149 -12.65 -0.08 6.55
C LEU A 149 -13.46 -1.32 6.93
N ASP A 150 -14.61 -1.54 6.28
CA ASP A 150 -15.60 -2.54 6.69
C ASP A 150 -15.30 -4.00 6.31
N ARG A 151 -14.28 -4.24 5.47
CA ARG A 151 -13.94 -5.58 4.96
C ARG A 151 -12.51 -5.63 4.42
N VAL A 152 -11.97 -6.84 4.27
CA VAL A 152 -10.75 -7.07 3.48
C VAL A 152 -10.91 -6.53 2.05
N GLY A 153 -9.86 -5.88 1.54
CA GLY A 153 -9.87 -5.14 0.27
C GLY A 153 -10.67 -3.83 0.31
N ALA A 154 -11.12 -3.36 1.49
CA ALA A 154 -11.62 -1.99 1.62
C ALA A 154 -10.43 -1.02 1.67
N ARG A 155 -10.49 -0.01 0.80
CA ARG A 155 -9.51 1.07 0.70
C ARG A 155 -10.18 2.41 1.01
N TRP A 156 -9.49 3.25 1.77
CA TRP A 156 -9.82 4.67 1.91
C TRP A 156 -8.61 5.51 1.54
N THR A 157 -8.85 6.65 0.89
CA THR A 157 -7.84 7.65 0.57
C THR A 157 -8.32 9.01 1.05
N SER A 158 -7.45 9.74 1.74
CA SER A 158 -7.74 11.07 2.25
C SER A 158 -7.93 12.09 1.12
N GLN A 159 -8.55 13.22 1.45
CA GLN A 159 -8.38 14.43 0.65
C GLN A 159 -6.90 14.86 0.64
N LEU A 160 -6.51 15.66 -0.36
CA LEU A 160 -5.18 16.24 -0.44
C LEU A 160 -5.08 17.42 0.55
N VAL A 161 -4.35 17.22 1.66
CA VAL A 161 -4.18 18.21 2.72
C VAL A 161 -2.96 19.07 2.41
N PHE A 162 -3.13 20.39 2.45
CA PHE A 162 -2.03 21.34 2.26
C PHE A 162 -1.38 21.59 3.63
N GLY A 163 -0.08 21.31 3.75
CA GLY A 163 0.67 21.63 4.96
C GLY A 163 1.08 23.09 5.03
N GLU A 164 1.76 23.45 6.11
CA GLU A 164 2.32 24.79 6.29
C GLU A 164 3.45 25.09 5.29
N ARG A 165 3.67 26.38 5.02
CA ARG A 165 4.78 26.80 4.15
C ARG A 165 6.10 26.72 4.91
N LEU A 166 6.99 25.83 4.46
CA LEU A 166 8.28 25.56 5.10
C LEU A 166 9.21 26.80 5.01
N PRO A 167 9.54 27.45 6.15
CA PRO A 167 10.16 28.78 6.12
C PRO A 167 11.69 28.74 5.99
N MET A 168 12.33 27.70 6.53
CA MET A 168 13.78 27.54 6.55
C MET A 168 14.26 26.64 5.42
N GLU A 169 15.56 26.60 5.20
CA GLU A 169 16.19 25.51 4.45
C GLU A 169 16.48 24.32 5.36
N GLY A 170 16.71 23.15 4.75
CA GLY A 170 16.98 21.90 5.45
C GLY A 170 16.30 20.71 4.79
N GLU A 171 16.33 19.59 5.49
CA GLU A 171 15.63 18.37 5.11
C GLU A 171 14.36 18.19 5.95
N TYR A 172 13.30 17.70 5.32
CA TYR A 172 11.96 17.61 5.89
C TYR A 172 11.33 16.24 5.57
N TYR A 173 10.43 15.81 6.45
CA TYR A 173 9.73 14.53 6.37
C TYR A 173 8.33 14.63 7.00
N GLY A 174 7.49 13.63 6.74
CA GLY A 174 6.20 13.45 7.39
C GLY A 174 6.12 12.11 8.09
N VAL A 175 5.59 12.08 9.30
CA VAL A 175 5.31 10.84 10.05
C VAL A 175 3.81 10.65 10.16
N VAL A 176 3.30 9.50 9.71
CA VAL A 176 1.91 9.13 9.95
C VAL A 176 1.74 8.68 11.40
N ALA A 177 0.74 9.21 12.08
CA ALA A 177 0.38 8.87 13.46
C ALA A 177 -1.14 8.75 13.60
N GLY A 178 -1.58 7.97 14.58
CA GLY A 178 -3.00 7.78 14.88
C GLY A 178 -3.25 6.48 15.65
N THR A 179 -4.53 6.19 15.88
CA THR A 179 -4.98 4.96 16.55
C THR A 179 -6.12 4.31 15.77
N VAL A 180 -6.21 2.99 15.91
CA VAL A 180 -7.18 2.14 15.22
C VAL A 180 -7.86 1.20 16.22
N PHE A 181 -9.15 1.00 16.02
CA PHE A 181 -10.01 0.07 16.77
C PHE A 181 -10.46 -1.03 15.79
N PRO A 182 -9.83 -2.21 15.82
CA PRO A 182 -10.34 -3.38 15.11
C PRO A 182 -11.62 -3.87 15.77
N ALA A 183 -12.62 -4.28 14.98
CA ALA A 183 -13.93 -4.63 15.52
C ALA A 183 -13.85 -5.83 16.49
N GLY A 184 -14.31 -5.62 17.73
CA GLY A 184 -14.25 -6.61 18.80
C GLY A 184 -12.90 -6.70 19.53
N GLN A 185 -11.98 -5.78 19.30
CA GLN A 185 -10.61 -5.79 19.87
C GLN A 185 -10.29 -4.47 20.62
N PRO A 186 -9.25 -4.46 21.47
CA PRO A 186 -8.71 -3.23 22.04
C PRO A 186 -8.14 -2.28 20.97
N MET A 187 -7.93 -1.02 21.36
CA MET A 187 -7.24 -0.02 20.54
C MET A 187 -5.78 -0.44 20.27
N ALA A 188 -5.34 -0.29 19.02
CA ALA A 188 -3.94 -0.36 18.62
C ALA A 188 -3.45 1.03 18.16
N MET A 189 -2.15 1.29 18.31
CA MET A 189 -1.50 2.44 17.65
C MET A 189 -1.16 2.07 16.21
N ILE A 190 -1.22 3.04 15.29
CA ILE A 190 -0.66 2.86 13.94
C ILE A 190 0.88 2.82 14.08
N PRO A 191 1.58 1.82 13.50
CA PRO A 191 3.04 1.80 13.43
C PRO A 191 3.62 3.05 12.75
N ARG A 192 4.82 3.46 13.14
CA ARG A 192 5.44 4.73 12.71
C ARG A 192 5.89 4.66 11.25
N LEU A 193 5.00 4.99 10.32
CA LEU A 193 5.38 5.24 8.92
C LEU A 193 6.00 6.64 8.79
N GLU A 194 7.30 6.68 8.51
CA GLU A 194 8.02 7.87 8.06
C GLU A 194 8.00 7.98 6.53
N SER A 195 8.02 9.20 6.00
CA SER A 195 8.10 9.43 4.57
C SER A 195 9.53 9.33 4.03
N MET A 196 9.66 9.25 2.71
CA MET A 196 10.89 9.70 2.06
C MET A 196 11.19 11.14 2.49
N HIS A 197 12.44 11.43 2.84
CA HIS A 197 12.91 12.78 3.14
C HIS A 197 13.00 13.64 1.87
N PHE A 198 12.77 14.94 2.01
CA PHE A 198 12.88 15.92 0.92
C PHE A 198 13.61 17.20 1.38
N THR A 199 14.39 17.78 0.48
CA THR A 199 15.24 18.94 0.80
C THR A 199 14.63 20.24 0.29
N CYS A 200 14.63 21.28 1.11
CA CYS A 200 14.29 22.64 0.75
C CYS A 200 15.55 23.53 0.81
N PRO A 201 16.03 24.14 -0.29
CA PRO A 201 17.26 24.97 -0.28
C PRO A 201 17.01 26.39 0.27
N ALA A 202 18.05 27.16 0.60
CA ALA A 202 17.93 28.60 0.93
C ALA A 202 17.26 29.43 -0.17
N SER A 203 17.50 29.08 -1.43
CA SER A 203 16.95 29.79 -2.58
C SER A 203 15.40 29.73 -2.61
N PRO A 204 14.71 30.67 -3.30
CA PRO A 204 13.26 30.62 -3.48
C PRO A 204 12.76 29.46 -4.36
N ALA A 205 13.65 28.56 -4.80
CA ALA A 205 13.25 27.31 -5.44
C ALA A 205 12.37 26.45 -4.51
N GLY A 206 11.56 25.59 -5.13
CA GLY A 206 10.77 24.59 -4.40
C GLY A 206 11.64 23.51 -3.77
N CYS A 207 11.07 22.83 -2.79
CA CYS A 207 11.66 21.63 -2.22
C CYS A 207 11.60 20.47 -3.22
N ALA A 208 12.51 19.49 -3.10
CA ALA A 208 12.59 18.35 -4.00
C ALA A 208 13.02 17.06 -3.29
N PHE A 209 12.58 15.92 -3.83
CA PHE A 209 13.07 14.60 -3.45
C PHE A 209 14.43 14.31 -4.09
N PRO A 210 15.43 13.82 -3.32
CA PRO A 210 16.77 13.56 -3.81
C PRO A 210 16.76 12.57 -4.98
N LEU A 211 17.72 12.71 -5.89
CA LEU A 211 17.91 11.74 -6.97
C LEU A 211 18.30 10.36 -6.39
N PRO A 212 17.87 9.25 -7.00
CA PRO A 212 18.40 7.93 -6.66
C PRO A 212 19.93 7.93 -6.76
N ARG A 213 20.63 7.28 -5.82
CA ARG A 213 22.11 7.29 -5.75
C ARG A 213 22.79 6.91 -7.07
N SER A 214 22.21 5.97 -7.82
CA SER A 214 22.64 5.55 -9.17
C SER A 214 22.69 6.67 -10.22
N TYR A 215 22.11 7.84 -9.96
CA TYR A 215 22.16 9.03 -10.82
C TYR A 215 23.08 10.13 -10.26
N GLN A 216 23.55 10.00 -9.01
CA GLN A 216 24.49 10.95 -8.41
C GLN A 216 25.93 10.65 -8.87
N ASP A 217 26.30 9.37 -8.93
CA ASP A 217 27.64 8.93 -9.34
C ASP A 217 27.98 9.27 -10.80
N THR A 218 26.97 9.30 -11.69
CA THR A 218 27.14 9.67 -13.11
C THR A 218 27.45 11.16 -13.32
N GLY A 219 27.26 12.01 -12.30
CA GLY A 219 27.54 13.45 -12.39
C GLY A 219 29.01 13.85 -12.23
N SER A 220 29.89 12.95 -11.77
CA SER A 220 31.25 13.30 -11.35
C SER A 220 32.31 13.30 -12.49
N LEU A 221 32.04 12.63 -13.62
CA LEU A 221 33.05 12.33 -14.65
C LEU A 221 33.17 13.37 -15.78
N ALA A 222 32.80 14.63 -15.54
CA ALA A 222 32.68 15.66 -16.59
C ALA A 222 33.52 16.94 -16.35
N ASN A 223 34.79 16.82 -15.94
CA ASN A 223 35.78 17.90 -16.15
C ASN A 223 37.24 17.42 -16.29
N PRO A 224 37.60 16.69 -17.37
CA PRO A 224 38.97 16.66 -17.84
C PRO A 224 39.29 18.02 -18.50
N ARG A 225 40.04 18.88 -17.79
CA ARG A 225 40.65 20.06 -18.42
C ARG A 225 41.79 19.59 -19.34
N ASN A 226 41.69 19.91 -20.63
CA ASN A 226 42.78 20.27 -21.56
C ASN A 226 42.17 20.60 -22.93
#